data_AF-A0A522JRI4-F1
#
_entry.id   AF-A0A522JRI4-F1
#
_cell.length_a   1.000
_cell.length_b   1.000
_cell.length_c   1.000
_cell.angle_alpha   90.00
_cell.angle_beta   90.00
_cell.angle_gamma   90.00
#
_symmetry.space_group_name_H-M   'P 1'
#
loop_
_entity.id
_entity.type
_entity.pdbx_description
1 polymer ?
#
loop_
_entity_poly.entity_id
_entity_poly.type
_entity_poly.pdbx_seq_one_letter_code
_entity_poly.pdbx_strand_id
1 'polypeptide(L)'
;MAENDPIRVAFDTLSDAAALTPDEVAALLAVARKTLDDFRQRGLPPPWFKVGHAVRYSVGALRAFLRDAQTTAPTSTATAQRRADVAGLDEPVPRPGRKSRHPSAMAFFANGTPADAWPFLLAGAERRPLDAVATLGAEIDGEIVWLTLADYADAWRDAARVIQAAQDRAVLRQVADLGPDDDTPPQRQQRKGGPAGGM
;
A
#
# COMPACT_ATOMS: atom_id res chain seq x y z
N MET A 1 0.00 -3.43 4.30
CA MET A 1 1.01 -3.87 5.29
C MET A 1 0.71 -3.24 6.64
N ALA A 2 -0.31 -3.73 7.37
CA ALA A 2 -0.64 -3.30 8.73
C ALA A 2 -0.51 -4.48 9.71
N GLU A 3 0.50 -5.34 9.47
CA GLU A 3 0.52 -6.71 10.00
C GLU A 3 1.27 -6.84 11.34
N ASN A 4 1.75 -5.73 11.93
CA ASN A 4 2.49 -5.81 13.19
C ASN A 4 2.35 -4.56 14.07
N ASP A 5 1.12 -4.18 14.39
CA ASP A 5 0.89 -3.18 15.44
C ASP A 5 1.17 -3.82 16.83
N PRO A 6 2.20 -3.39 17.56
CA PRO A 6 2.55 -3.99 18.85
C PRO A 6 1.42 -3.88 19.88
N ILE A 7 0.54 -2.89 19.77
CA ILE A 7 -0.61 -2.72 20.66
C ILE A 7 -1.62 -3.85 20.46
N ARG A 8 -1.84 -4.28 19.21
CA ARG A 8 -2.73 -5.40 18.90
C ARG A 8 -2.18 -6.73 19.41
N VAL A 9 -0.89 -6.97 19.22
CA VAL A 9 -0.24 -8.19 19.74
C VAL A 9 -0.37 -8.25 21.26
N ALA A 10 -0.11 -7.14 21.96
CA ALA A 10 -0.30 -7.07 23.40
C ALA A 10 -1.76 -7.34 23.81
N PHE A 11 -2.72 -6.72 23.11
CA PHE A 11 -4.15 -6.92 23.35
C PHE A 11 -4.59 -8.39 23.18
N ASP A 12 -4.04 -9.11 22.20
CA ASP A 12 -4.36 -10.52 21.96
C ASP A 12 -3.84 -11.45 23.06
N THR A 13 -2.81 -11.03 23.81
CA THR A 13 -2.29 -11.79 24.96
C THR A 13 -3.08 -11.58 26.26
N LEU A 14 -3.92 -10.56 26.34
CA LEU A 14 -4.72 -10.27 27.54
C LEU A 14 -5.84 -11.31 27.75
N SER A 15 -6.16 -11.59 29.02
CA SER A 15 -7.31 -12.45 29.35
C SER A 15 -8.63 -11.73 29.11
N ASP A 16 -9.71 -12.45 28.78
CA ASP A 16 -11.03 -11.86 28.51
C ASP A 16 -11.64 -11.14 29.73
N ALA A 17 -11.21 -11.55 30.93
CA ALA A 17 -11.60 -10.95 32.20
C ALA A 17 -10.85 -9.63 32.52
N ALA A 18 -9.77 -9.32 31.78
CA ALA A 18 -9.05 -8.07 31.95
C ALA A 18 -9.93 -6.87 31.56
N ALA A 19 -9.67 -5.73 32.20
CA ALA A 19 -10.44 -4.52 32.06
C ALA A 19 -9.55 -3.35 31.66
N LEU A 20 -9.78 -2.77 30.49
CA LEU A 20 -9.00 -1.68 29.93
C LEU A 20 -9.56 -0.31 30.34
N THR A 21 -8.66 0.66 30.49
CA THR A 21 -8.97 2.08 30.56
C THR A 21 -9.44 2.58 29.19
N PRO A 22 -10.18 3.70 29.12
CA PRO A 22 -10.65 4.14 27.82
C PRO A 22 -9.54 4.79 26.96
N ASP A 23 -8.36 5.08 27.50
CA ASP A 23 -7.21 5.57 26.72
C ASP A 23 -6.55 4.40 25.97
N GLU A 24 -6.43 3.25 26.62
CA GLU A 24 -5.99 2.00 25.98
C GLU A 24 -6.97 1.59 24.88
N VAL A 25 -8.28 1.73 25.11
CA VAL A 25 -9.30 1.44 24.08
C VAL A 25 -9.26 2.45 22.93
N ALA A 26 -9.00 3.73 23.22
CA ALA A 26 -8.85 4.76 22.18
C ALA A 26 -7.67 4.43 21.26
N ALA A 27 -6.53 4.08 21.85
CA ALA A 27 -5.35 3.65 21.12
C ALA A 27 -5.61 2.38 20.29
N LEU A 28 -6.25 1.37 20.89
CA LEU A 28 -6.56 0.09 20.23
C LEU A 28 -7.48 0.27 19.00
N LEU A 29 -8.47 1.16 19.09
CA LEU A 29 -9.40 1.45 18.00
C LEU A 29 -8.90 2.52 17.03
N ALA A 30 -7.73 3.11 17.29
CA ALA A 30 -7.18 4.24 16.55
C ALA A 30 -8.17 5.42 16.42
N VAL A 31 -8.90 5.72 17.50
CA VAL A 31 -9.83 6.87 17.56
C VAL A 31 -9.43 7.82 18.67
N ALA A 32 -9.82 9.09 18.53
CA ALA A 32 -9.62 10.06 19.61
C ALA A 32 -10.43 9.65 20.86
N ARG A 33 -9.85 9.87 22.05
CA ARG A 33 -10.52 9.60 23.33
C ARG A 33 -11.90 10.27 23.45
N LYS A 34 -12.02 11.51 22.95
CA LYS A 34 -13.28 12.25 22.90
C LYS A 34 -14.39 11.49 22.14
N THR A 35 -14.04 10.83 21.04
CA THR A 35 -14.98 10.03 20.24
C THR A 35 -15.54 8.86 21.04
N LEU A 36 -14.70 8.18 21.84
CA LEU A 36 -15.17 7.12 22.74
C LEU A 36 -16.09 7.66 23.83
N ASP A 37 -15.80 8.84 24.37
CA ASP A 37 -16.65 9.49 25.37
C ASP A 37 -18.04 9.81 24.76
N ASP A 38 -18.09 10.32 23.53
CA ASP A 38 -19.33 10.58 22.80
C ASP A 38 -20.11 9.28 22.53
N PHE A 39 -19.44 8.19 22.16
CA PHE A 39 -20.09 6.88 21.98
C PHE A 39 -20.77 6.43 23.27
N ARG A 40 -20.09 6.55 24.42
CA ARG A 40 -20.69 6.20 25.71
C ARG A 40 -21.90 7.06 26.05
N GLN A 41 -21.83 8.37 25.84
CA GLN A 41 -22.94 9.28 26.09
C GLN A 41 -24.17 8.95 25.23
N ARG A 42 -23.93 8.44 24.01
CA ARG A 42 -24.98 8.04 23.07
C ARG A 42 -25.45 6.59 23.24
N GLY A 43 -24.86 5.83 24.15
CA GLY A 43 -25.16 4.40 24.33
C GLY A 43 -24.71 3.53 23.15
N LEU A 44 -23.73 4.01 22.36
CA LEU A 44 -23.15 3.28 21.24
C LEU A 44 -22.06 2.31 21.72
N PRO A 45 -21.80 1.21 21.00
CA PRO A 45 -20.70 0.30 21.31
C PRO A 45 -19.33 1.01 21.17
N PRO A 46 -18.27 0.53 21.83
CA PRO A 46 -18.17 -0.76 22.55
C PRO A 46 -18.82 -0.77 23.95
N PRO A 47 -19.24 -1.94 24.45
CA PRO A 47 -19.83 -2.06 25.79
C PRO A 47 -18.82 -1.67 26.87
N TRP A 48 -19.31 -0.93 27.86
CA TRP A 48 -18.52 -0.40 28.97
C TRP A 48 -19.25 -0.63 30.28
N PHE A 49 -18.51 -0.60 31.38
CA PHE A 49 -19.05 -0.65 32.73
C PHE A 49 -18.31 0.33 33.65
N LYS A 50 -18.91 0.66 34.79
CA LYS A 50 -18.31 1.53 35.81
C LYS A 50 -17.83 0.71 36.99
N VAL A 51 -16.63 1.04 37.48
CA VAL A 51 -16.06 0.52 38.73
C VAL A 51 -15.72 1.74 39.60
N GLY A 52 -16.59 2.04 40.56
CA GLY A 52 -16.55 3.32 41.28
C GLY A 52 -16.75 4.49 40.31
N HIS A 53 -15.77 5.39 40.25
CA HIS A 53 -15.75 6.53 39.33
C HIS A 53 -15.01 6.26 38.01
N ALA A 54 -14.40 5.09 37.85
CA ALA A 54 -13.65 4.74 36.66
C ALA A 54 -14.52 4.01 35.63
N VAL A 55 -14.38 4.38 34.36
CA VAL A 55 -14.98 3.66 33.24
C VAL A 55 -14.00 2.59 32.75
N ARG A 56 -14.51 1.37 32.54
CA ARG A 56 -13.73 0.22 32.10
C ARG A 56 -14.40 -0.51 30.95
N TYR A 57 -13.58 -1.19 30.15
CA TYR A 57 -14.02 -2.02 29.04
C TYR A 57 -13.49 -3.43 29.23
N SER A 58 -14.36 -4.42 29.14
CA SER A 58 -13.95 -5.83 29.17
C SER A 58 -13.23 -6.17 27.87
N VAL A 59 -12.07 -6.82 27.97
CA VAL A 59 -11.32 -7.32 26.81
C VAL A 59 -12.17 -8.29 25.99
N GLY A 60 -12.87 -9.24 26.64
CA GLY A 60 -13.73 -10.20 25.94
C GLY A 60 -14.86 -9.52 25.15
N ALA A 61 -15.49 -8.51 25.74
CA ALA A 61 -16.56 -7.76 25.08
C ALA A 61 -16.03 -6.89 23.91
N LEU A 62 -14.83 -6.32 24.04
CA LEU A 62 -14.15 -5.62 22.95
C LEU A 62 -13.77 -6.55 21.80
N ARG A 63 -13.29 -7.77 22.09
CA ARG A 63 -13.00 -8.78 21.05
C ARG A 63 -14.25 -9.18 20.28
N ALA A 64 -15.37 -9.40 20.97
CA ALA A 64 -16.65 -9.68 20.33
C ALA A 64 -17.06 -8.52 19.40
N PHE A 65 -17.01 -7.29 19.91
CA PHE A 65 -17.30 -6.09 19.10
C PHE A 65 -16.41 -5.97 17.86
N LEU A 66 -15.10 -6.19 17.99
CA LEU A 66 -14.17 -6.11 16.85
C LEU A 66 -14.45 -7.20 15.81
N ARG A 67 -14.80 -8.41 16.24
CA ARG A 67 -15.21 -9.51 15.35
C ARG A 67 -16.50 -9.17 14.62
N ASP A 68 -17.48 -8.63 15.33
CA ASP A 68 -18.75 -8.21 14.76
C ASP A 68 -18.54 -7.05 13.78
N ALA A 69 -17.66 -6.09 14.09
CA ALA A 69 -17.32 -4.98 13.21
C ALA A 69 -16.60 -5.42 11.93
N GLN A 70 -15.78 -6.48 11.99
CA GLN A 70 -15.17 -7.10 10.81
C GLN A 70 -16.18 -7.87 9.95
N THR A 71 -17.16 -8.51 10.58
CA THR A 71 -18.22 -9.26 9.89
C THR A 71 -19.27 -8.33 9.28
N THR A 72 -19.59 -7.27 10.02
CA THR A 72 -20.52 -6.19 9.62
C THR A 72 -19.77 -5.10 8.87
N ALA A 73 -18.53 -5.35 8.44
CA ALA A 73 -17.78 -4.42 7.61
C ALA A 73 -18.75 -3.95 6.53
N PRO A 74 -19.07 -2.64 6.48
CA PRO A 74 -20.08 -2.17 5.58
C PRO A 74 -19.60 -2.63 4.21
N THR A 75 -20.47 -3.36 3.51
CA THR A 75 -20.46 -3.45 2.06
C THR A 75 -20.49 -2.00 1.58
N SER A 76 -19.34 -1.35 1.58
CA SER A 76 -19.11 0.07 1.29
C SER A 76 -19.31 0.33 -0.19
N THR A 77 -19.81 -0.65 -0.93
CA THR A 77 -20.54 -0.43 -2.16
C THR A 77 -21.81 0.37 -1.89
N ALA A 78 -22.62 0.16 -0.85
CA ALA A 78 -23.93 0.84 -0.75
C ALA A 78 -23.85 2.37 -0.52
N THR A 79 -22.84 2.88 0.19
CA THR A 79 -22.65 4.33 0.35
C THR A 79 -21.97 4.97 -0.88
N ALA A 80 -21.13 4.20 -1.59
CA ALA A 80 -20.63 4.58 -2.91
C ALA A 80 -21.75 4.54 -3.97
N GLN A 81 -22.64 3.54 -3.90
CA GLN A 81 -23.81 3.36 -4.77
C GLN A 81 -24.85 4.43 -4.51
N ARG A 82 -25.12 4.81 -3.25
CA ARG A 82 -26.02 5.93 -2.95
C ARG A 82 -25.47 7.28 -3.41
N ARG A 83 -24.15 7.43 -3.57
CA ARG A 83 -23.57 8.58 -4.29
C ARG A 83 -23.67 8.44 -5.80
N ALA A 84 -23.63 7.22 -6.34
CA ALA A 84 -23.84 6.94 -7.77
C ALA A 84 -25.32 7.08 -8.20
N ASP A 85 -26.29 6.72 -7.37
CA ASP A 85 -27.72 6.80 -7.69
C ASP A 85 -28.24 8.24 -7.64
N VAL A 86 -27.56 9.14 -6.90
CA VAL A 86 -27.81 10.59 -6.99
C VAL A 86 -27.15 11.20 -8.25
N ALA A 87 -26.29 10.44 -8.96
CA ALA A 87 -25.70 10.84 -10.23
C ALA A 87 -26.56 10.49 -11.47
N GLY A 88 -27.79 9.98 -11.27
CA GLY A 88 -28.78 9.78 -12.34
C GLY A 88 -29.47 11.07 -12.85
N LEU A 89 -29.07 12.24 -12.34
CA LEU A 89 -29.48 13.54 -12.88
C LEU A 89 -28.25 14.21 -13.51
N ASP A 90 -28.19 14.12 -14.84
CA ASP A 90 -27.21 14.78 -15.71
C ASP A 90 -25.76 14.67 -15.24
N GLU A 91 -25.12 13.55 -15.60
CA GLU A 91 -23.67 13.43 -15.55
C GLU A 91 -23.08 14.56 -16.43
N PRO A 92 -22.45 15.59 -15.83
CA PRO A 92 -22.03 16.74 -16.60
C PRO A 92 -20.84 16.31 -17.44
N VAL A 93 -21.02 16.29 -18.77
CA VAL A 93 -19.95 16.11 -19.75
C VAL A 93 -18.73 16.89 -19.28
N PRO A 94 -17.57 16.23 -19.03
CA PRO A 94 -16.40 16.89 -18.49
C PRO A 94 -15.97 17.98 -19.48
N ARG A 95 -16.24 19.24 -19.12
CA ARG A 95 -15.79 20.39 -19.90
C ARG A 95 -14.28 20.53 -19.66
N PRO A 96 -13.45 20.45 -20.71
CA PRO A 96 -12.02 20.72 -20.55
C PRO A 96 -11.84 22.16 -20.07
N GLY A 97 -11.21 22.34 -18.90
CA GLY A 97 -10.83 23.65 -18.36
C GLY A 97 -11.37 24.03 -16.97
N ARG A 98 -12.12 23.17 -16.27
CA ARG A 98 -12.56 23.50 -14.90
C ARG A 98 -11.47 23.20 -13.87
N LYS A 99 -10.90 24.27 -13.31
CA LYS A 99 -9.99 24.25 -12.15
C LYS A 99 -10.59 23.38 -11.04
N SER A 100 -9.75 22.56 -10.41
CA SER A 100 -10.11 21.56 -9.39
C SER A 100 -11.10 22.12 -8.36
N ARG A 101 -12.12 21.34 -8.01
CA ARG A 101 -13.27 21.75 -7.17
C ARG A 101 -12.93 21.96 -5.69
N HIS A 102 -11.66 21.88 -5.30
CA HIS A 102 -11.27 21.91 -3.89
C HIS A 102 -10.79 23.32 -3.50
N PRO A 103 -11.39 23.95 -2.48
CA PRO A 103 -11.02 25.30 -2.05
C PRO A 103 -9.62 25.38 -1.42
N SER A 104 -9.02 24.23 -1.08
CA SER A 104 -7.65 24.13 -0.56
C SER A 104 -7.06 22.75 -0.80
N ALA A 105 -5.72 22.63 -0.73
CA ALA A 105 -5.03 21.35 -0.80
C ALA A 105 -5.47 20.38 0.31
N MET A 106 -5.69 20.88 1.54
CA MET A 106 -6.22 20.06 2.62
C MET A 106 -7.64 19.53 2.33
N ALA A 107 -8.49 20.33 1.70
CA ALA A 107 -9.82 19.89 1.28
C ALA A 107 -9.78 18.87 0.14
N PHE A 108 -8.74 18.95 -0.71
CA PHE A 108 -8.43 17.93 -1.71
C PHE A 108 -8.01 16.63 -1.05
N PHE A 109 -7.03 16.63 -0.13
CA PHE A 109 -6.60 15.40 0.55
C PHE A 109 -7.72 14.76 1.38
N ALA A 110 -8.60 15.56 1.99
CA ALA A 110 -9.70 15.04 2.80
C ALA A 110 -10.88 14.47 1.99
N ASN A 111 -11.10 14.95 0.76
CA ASN A 111 -12.31 14.64 -0.02
C ASN A 111 -12.04 14.20 -1.47
N GLY A 112 -10.77 14.03 -1.83
CA GLY A 112 -10.36 13.65 -3.18
C GLY A 112 -10.88 12.26 -3.54
N THR A 113 -11.25 12.10 -4.80
CA THR A 113 -11.72 10.84 -5.36
C THR A 113 -10.63 10.22 -6.23
N PRO A 114 -10.72 8.91 -6.55
CA PRO A 114 -9.79 8.26 -7.49
C PRO A 114 -9.76 8.87 -8.90
N ALA A 115 -10.84 9.59 -9.28
CA ALA A 115 -10.94 10.27 -10.57
C ALA A 115 -10.25 11.64 -10.59
N ASP A 116 -9.94 12.20 -9.42
CA ASP A 116 -9.20 13.45 -9.35
C ASP A 116 -7.71 13.23 -9.64
N ALA A 117 -7.04 14.27 -10.13
CA ALA A 117 -5.59 14.23 -10.32
C ALA A 117 -4.90 14.47 -8.97
N TRP A 118 -4.02 13.56 -8.57
CA TRP A 118 -3.24 13.61 -7.34
C TRP A 118 -1.79 14.02 -7.66
N PRO A 119 -1.12 14.75 -6.76
CA PRO A 119 0.28 15.11 -6.96
C PRO A 119 1.16 13.89 -6.71
N PHE A 120 2.00 13.55 -7.70
CA PHE A 120 3.02 12.52 -7.62
C PHE A 120 4.38 13.08 -8.02
N LEU A 121 5.44 12.53 -7.44
CA LEU A 121 6.81 12.83 -7.81
C LEU A 121 7.28 11.78 -8.83
N LEU A 122 7.69 12.20 -10.03
CA LEU A 122 8.38 11.30 -10.95
C LEU A 122 9.88 11.36 -10.66
N ALA A 123 10.41 10.29 -10.08
CA ALA A 123 11.80 10.22 -9.66
C ALA A 123 12.65 9.35 -10.60
N GLY A 124 13.92 9.75 -10.77
CA GLY A 124 14.93 9.01 -11.52
C GLY A 124 14.73 8.99 -13.04
N ALA A 125 15.68 8.35 -13.74
CA ALA A 125 15.68 8.25 -15.20
C ALA A 125 14.47 7.47 -15.77
N GLU A 126 13.88 6.60 -14.94
CA GLU A 126 12.74 5.75 -15.31
C GLU A 126 11.38 6.44 -15.06
N ARG A 127 11.39 7.69 -14.55
CA ARG A 127 10.19 8.47 -14.21
C ARG A 127 9.20 7.67 -13.37
N ARG A 128 9.69 6.95 -12.36
CA ARG A 128 8.83 6.13 -11.51
C ARG A 128 7.98 7.04 -10.63
N PRO A 129 6.64 6.93 -10.67
CA PRO A 129 5.80 7.77 -9.84
C PRO A 129 5.85 7.31 -8.37
N LEU A 130 6.21 8.25 -7.50
CA LEU A 130 6.22 8.12 -6.06
C LEU A 130 5.15 9.05 -5.48
N ASP A 131 4.58 8.65 -4.35
CA ASP A 131 3.66 9.50 -3.60
C ASP A 131 4.41 10.76 -3.13
N ALA A 132 3.95 11.94 -3.58
CA ALA A 132 4.57 13.22 -3.26
C ALA A 132 4.53 13.52 -1.75
N VAL A 133 3.50 13.03 -1.05
CA VAL A 133 3.37 13.23 0.40
C VAL A 133 4.29 12.29 1.16
N ALA A 134 4.42 11.05 0.72
CA ALA A 134 5.34 10.08 1.34
C ALA A 134 6.82 10.44 1.11
N THR A 135 7.10 11.26 0.10
CA THR A 135 8.46 11.74 -0.23
C THR A 135 8.80 13.08 0.41
N LEU A 136 7.86 13.74 1.11
CA LEU A 136 8.16 14.93 1.91
C LEU A 136 9.18 14.59 3.01
N GLY A 137 10.39 15.14 2.86
CA GLY A 137 11.51 14.96 3.80
C GLY A 137 12.68 14.16 3.26
N ALA A 138 12.54 13.53 2.10
CA ALA A 138 13.66 12.94 1.36
C ALA A 138 14.15 13.91 0.28
N GLU A 139 15.45 14.11 0.17
CA GLU A 139 16.06 14.88 -0.92
C GLU A 139 16.09 13.99 -2.16
N ILE A 140 14.99 14.02 -2.92
CA ILE A 140 14.82 13.24 -4.14
C ILE A 140 14.74 14.22 -5.31
N ASP A 141 15.66 14.08 -6.26
CA ASP A 141 15.58 14.78 -7.55
C ASP A 141 14.41 14.21 -8.36
N GLY A 142 13.41 15.06 -8.63
CA GLY A 142 12.22 14.67 -9.39
C GLY A 142 11.32 15.84 -9.77
N GLU A 143 10.42 15.57 -10.70
CA GLU A 143 9.38 16.51 -11.15
C GLU A 143 8.05 16.16 -10.48
N ILE A 144 7.40 17.13 -9.84
CA ILE A 144 6.04 16.96 -9.32
C ILE A 144 5.06 17.15 -10.48
N VAL A 145 4.29 16.10 -10.77
CA VAL A 145 3.22 16.09 -11.77
C VAL A 145 1.90 15.69 -11.14
N TRP A 146 0.81 16.09 -11.77
CA TRP A 146 -0.54 15.74 -11.35
C TRP A 146 -1.05 14.62 -12.24
N LEU A 147 -1.30 13.44 -11.66
CA LEU A 147 -1.77 12.27 -12.40
C LEU A 147 -3.09 11.79 -11.81
N THR A 148 -4.01 11.31 -12.65
CA THR A 148 -5.15 10.54 -12.14
C THR A 148 -4.67 9.17 -11.66
N LEU A 149 -5.51 8.43 -10.93
CA LEU A 149 -5.13 7.07 -10.49
C LEU A 149 -4.87 6.13 -11.69
N ALA A 150 -5.61 6.31 -12.78
CA ALA A 150 -5.39 5.56 -14.02
C ALA A 150 -4.02 5.90 -14.63
N ASP A 151 -3.70 7.19 -14.79
CA ASP A 151 -2.41 7.64 -15.33
C ASP A 151 -1.24 7.19 -14.44
N TYR A 152 -1.43 7.17 -13.12
CA TYR A 152 -0.44 6.66 -12.16
C TYR A 152 -0.19 5.16 -12.36
N ALA A 153 -1.24 4.35 -12.54
CA ALA A 153 -1.11 2.92 -12.77
C ALA A 153 -0.42 2.63 -14.12
N ASP A 154 -0.69 3.45 -15.13
CA ASP A 154 -0.06 3.36 -16.45
C ASP A 154 1.43 3.70 -16.36
N ALA A 155 1.77 4.82 -15.71
CA ALA A 155 3.15 5.23 -15.46
C ALA A 155 3.95 4.17 -14.67
N TRP A 156 3.32 3.49 -13.71
CA TRP A 156 3.95 2.37 -13.00
C TRP A 156 4.23 1.17 -13.89
N ARG A 157 3.29 0.81 -14.77
CA ARG A 157 3.49 -0.29 -15.72
C ARG A 157 4.60 0.02 -16.71
N ASP A 158 4.67 1.27 -17.19
CA ASP A 158 5.72 1.70 -18.09
C ASP A 158 7.09 1.71 -17.41
N ALA A 159 7.19 2.23 -16.18
CA ALA A 159 8.42 2.17 -15.40
C ALA A 159 8.88 0.71 -15.18
N ALA A 160 7.96 -0.20 -14.86
CA ALA A 160 8.27 -1.63 -14.71
C ALA A 160 8.82 -2.26 -16.00
N ARG A 161 8.27 -1.89 -17.17
CA ARG A 161 8.78 -2.36 -18.47
C ARG A 161 10.19 -1.85 -18.74
N VAL A 162 10.49 -0.60 -18.39
CA VAL A 162 11.84 -0.02 -18.55
C VAL A 162 12.85 -0.77 -17.67
N ILE A 163 12.51 -1.01 -16.41
CA ILE A 163 13.35 -1.77 -15.46
C ILE A 163 13.62 -3.17 -16.03
N GLN A 164 12.57 -3.87 -16.48
CA GLN A 164 12.70 -5.21 -17.02
C GLN A 164 13.59 -5.24 -18.26
N ALA A 165 13.38 -4.30 -19.20
CA ALA A 165 14.20 -4.20 -20.40
C ALA A 165 15.68 -3.89 -20.09
N ALA A 166 15.95 -3.10 -19.04
CA ALA A 166 17.31 -2.83 -18.57
C ALA A 166 17.96 -4.08 -17.96
N GLN A 167 17.21 -4.86 -17.18
CA GLN A 167 17.66 -6.14 -16.61
C GLN A 167 17.96 -7.17 -17.72
N ASP A 168 17.06 -7.33 -18.68
CA ASP A 168 17.25 -8.25 -19.80
C ASP A 168 18.50 -7.90 -20.62
N ARG A 169 18.72 -6.60 -20.86
CA ARG A 169 19.93 -6.12 -21.53
C ARG A 169 21.20 -6.40 -20.71
N ALA A 170 21.15 -6.27 -19.39
CA ALA A 170 22.26 -6.58 -18.51
C ALA A 170 22.59 -8.09 -18.53
N VAL A 171 21.57 -8.95 -18.53
CA VAL A 171 21.73 -10.40 -18.64
C VAL A 171 22.34 -10.78 -19.99
N LEU A 172 21.83 -10.24 -21.10
CA LEU A 172 22.40 -10.49 -22.42
C LEU A 172 23.87 -10.05 -22.52
N ARG A 173 24.23 -8.94 -21.88
CA ARG A 173 25.63 -8.49 -21.80
C ARG A 173 26.49 -9.47 -21.01
N GLN A 174 26.02 -9.96 -19.85
CA GLN A 174 26.74 -10.96 -19.06
C GLN A 174 26.94 -12.27 -19.83
N VAL A 175 25.91 -12.73 -20.56
CA VAL A 175 26.02 -13.93 -21.42
C VAL A 175 27.02 -13.72 -22.56
N ALA A 176 27.06 -12.53 -23.16
CA ALA A 176 28.06 -12.21 -24.19
C ALA A 176 29.48 -12.14 -23.63
N ASP A 177 29.66 -11.63 -22.41
CA ASP A 177 30.96 -11.53 -21.73
C ASP A 177 31.51 -12.89 -21.28
N LEU A 178 30.65 -13.88 -21.05
CA LEU A 178 31.07 -15.26 -20.76
C LEU A 178 31.73 -15.95 -21.97
N GLY A 179 31.67 -15.33 -23.15
CA GLY A 179 32.15 -15.92 -24.39
C GLY A 179 31.35 -17.18 -24.76
N PRO A 180 31.45 -17.67 -26.01
CA PRO A 180 31.15 -19.07 -26.21
C PRO A 180 32.14 -19.83 -25.31
N ASP A 181 31.63 -20.58 -24.34
CA ASP A 181 32.45 -21.59 -23.67
C ASP A 181 33.20 -22.30 -24.77
N ASP A 182 34.53 -22.23 -24.71
CA ASP A 182 35.43 -22.87 -25.65
C ASP A 182 35.38 -24.37 -25.33
N ASP A 183 34.19 -24.95 -25.52
CA ASP A 183 33.88 -26.36 -25.74
C ASP A 183 34.52 -26.76 -27.09
N THR A 184 35.76 -26.33 -27.33
CA THR A 184 36.64 -26.99 -28.28
C THR A 184 36.79 -28.41 -27.73
N PRO A 185 36.14 -29.42 -28.34
CA PRO A 185 36.25 -30.78 -27.85
C PRO A 185 37.75 -31.10 -27.81
N PRO A 186 38.25 -31.71 -26.72
CA PRO A 186 39.67 -31.93 -26.54
C PRO A 186 40.19 -32.62 -27.79
N GLN A 187 41.03 -31.92 -28.57
CA GLN A 187 41.57 -32.48 -29.79
C GLN A 187 42.24 -33.78 -29.41
N ARG A 188 41.63 -34.88 -29.85
CA ARG A 188 42.10 -36.24 -29.65
C ARG A 188 43.48 -36.29 -30.27
N GLN A 189 44.52 -36.07 -29.46
CA GLN A 189 45.91 -36.12 -29.88
C GLN A 189 46.09 -37.46 -30.57
N GLN A 190 46.18 -37.42 -31.90
CA GLN A 190 46.57 -38.58 -32.68
C GLN A 190 47.98 -38.89 -32.25
N ARG A 191 48.12 -39.89 -31.37
CA ARG A 191 49.39 -40.52 -31.04
C ARG A 191 49.95 -41.04 -32.36
N LYS A 192 50.83 -40.25 -32.97
CA LYS A 192 51.69 -40.67 -34.07
C LYS A 192 52.50 -41.85 -33.55
N GLY A 193 52.09 -43.06 -33.92
CA GLY A 193 52.84 -44.28 -33.63
C GLY A 193 54.23 -44.12 -34.24
N GLY A 194 55.25 -44.03 -33.38
CA GLY A 194 56.64 -44.14 -33.81
C GLY A 194 56.89 -45.55 -34.34
N PRO A 195 57.63 -45.71 -35.45
CA PRO A 195 57.93 -47.02 -36.00
C PRO A 195 58.88 -47.77 -35.07
N ALA A 196 58.55 -49.02 -34.81
CA ALA A 196 59.45 -49.99 -34.22
C ALA A 196 60.58 -50.29 -35.23
N GLY A 197 61.74 -49.64 -35.06
CA GLY A 197 63.02 -50.21 -35.47
C GLY A 197 63.63 -50.85 -34.21
N GLY A 198 64.12 -52.07 -34.19
CA GLY A 198 64.66 -52.87 -35.29
C GLY A 198 66.13 -53.14 -34.99
N MET A 199 66.44 -54.42 -34.77
CA MET A 199 67.74 -55.07 -34.48
C MET A 199 68.21 -55.06 -33.03
#